data_AF-A0A814CV01-F1
#
_entry.id   AF-A0A814CV01-F1
#
_cell.length_a   1.000
_cell.length_b   1.000
_cell.length_c   1.000
_cell.angle_alpha   90.00
_cell.angle_beta   90.00
_cell.angle_gamma   90.00
#
_symmetry.space_group_name_H-M   'P 1'
#
loop_
_entity.id
_entity.type
_entity.pdbx_description
1 polymer ?
#
loop_
_entity_poly.entity_id
_entity_poly.type
_entity_poly.pdbx_seq_one_letter_code
_entity_poly.pdbx_strand_id
1 'polypeptide(L)'
;MYTKSIFMRRTFYWSERTCTFVFILVVILIFIFWTDVPLKPSSSCQQVNIYGKINEQRCYPLLINFADECCTQSQEDNCATGLRFGIKQCVRLNMNIFNKDKIFIRRNREILSYRRGAGFWIWKAYILWHELYVAREGDIIVYSDSAVHFIADINLLVTLMKKQDILVFKQTNHSECAYTKRDAFILLNADTPEYVHSMASIASYIIVRKSIDSFLFVSEWLTYSQDNRALTDEPNVLGKANYDEFITHRHDQSILGILAKKWKLRRYTDPSQFGENYSRPFPTIFWHHRSKD
;
A
#
# COMPACT_ATOMS: atom_id res chain seq x y z
N MET A 1 5.18 62.85 -1.41
CA MET A 1 4.80 62.26 -2.71
C MET A 1 5.47 60.89 -2.79
N TYR A 2 4.74 59.82 -2.48
CA TYR A 2 5.27 58.45 -2.41
C TYR A 2 5.25 57.80 -3.79
N THR A 3 6.41 57.43 -4.33
CA THR A 3 6.54 56.56 -5.50
C THR A 3 6.58 55.09 -5.05
N LYS A 4 5.50 54.34 -5.33
CA LYS A 4 5.42 52.88 -5.18
C LYS A 4 6.22 52.19 -6.29
N SER A 5 7.11 51.28 -5.94
CA SER A 5 7.69 50.32 -6.88
C SER A 5 6.72 49.14 -7.08
N ILE A 6 6.51 48.75 -8.33
CA ILE A 6 5.68 47.62 -8.73
C ILE A 6 6.61 46.40 -8.77
N PHE A 7 6.45 45.47 -7.81
CA PHE A 7 7.10 44.17 -7.84
C PHE A 7 6.14 43.15 -8.47
N MET A 8 6.27 42.91 -9.79
CA MET A 8 5.59 41.79 -10.45
C MET A 8 6.24 40.47 -9.99
N ARG A 9 5.54 39.70 -9.15
CA ARG A 9 5.87 38.28 -8.93
C ARG A 9 5.44 37.49 -10.17
N ARG A 10 6.41 37.02 -10.97
CA ARG A 10 6.18 35.95 -11.96
C ARG A 10 6.02 34.63 -11.20
N THR A 11 4.79 34.13 -11.11
CA THR A 11 4.51 32.74 -10.74
C THR A 11 4.85 31.84 -11.93
N PHE A 12 5.89 31.02 -11.81
CA PHE A 12 6.17 29.94 -12.75
C PHE A 12 5.17 28.80 -12.52
N TYR A 13 4.19 28.67 -13.41
CA TYR A 13 3.33 27.49 -13.49
C TYR A 13 4.09 26.41 -14.26
N TRP A 14 4.50 25.35 -13.57
CA TRP A 14 4.96 24.12 -14.20
C TRP A 14 3.74 23.27 -14.54
N SER A 15 3.68 22.75 -15.78
CA SER A 15 2.62 21.82 -16.17
C SER A 15 2.79 20.48 -15.46
N GLU A 16 1.69 19.77 -15.16
CA GLU A 16 1.74 18.49 -14.45
C GLU A 16 2.59 17.43 -15.17
N ARG A 17 2.65 17.47 -16.51
CA ARG A 17 3.49 16.57 -17.32
C ARG A 17 4.99 16.76 -17.06
N THR A 18 5.43 17.98 -16.74
CA THR A 18 6.83 18.26 -16.42
C THR A 18 7.23 17.74 -15.04
N CYS A 19 6.32 17.71 -14.05
CA CYS A 19 6.60 17.12 -12.74
C CYS A 19 6.72 15.59 -12.79
N THR A 20 5.85 14.91 -13.55
CA THR A 20 5.94 13.44 -13.73
C THR A 20 7.22 13.04 -14.47
N PHE A 21 7.62 13.77 -15.51
CA PHE A 21 8.87 13.51 -16.23
C PHE A 21 10.12 13.72 -15.38
N VAL A 22 10.15 14.78 -14.56
CA VAL A 22 11.27 15.03 -13.65
C VAL A 22 11.36 13.96 -12.55
N PHE A 23 10.22 13.48 -12.04
CA PHE A 23 10.19 12.38 -11.08
C PHE A 23 10.72 11.06 -11.67
N ILE A 24 10.28 10.70 -12.88
CA ILE A 24 10.76 9.52 -13.60
C ILE A 24 12.27 9.62 -13.86
N LEU A 25 12.78 10.79 -14.28
CA LEU A 25 14.21 11.02 -14.50
C LEU A 25 15.03 10.90 -13.21
N VAL A 26 14.53 11.39 -12.08
CA VAL A 26 15.22 11.26 -10.78
C VAL A 26 15.26 9.80 -10.33
N VAL A 27 14.19 9.03 -10.53
CA VAL A 27 14.17 7.59 -10.23
C VAL A 27 15.12 6.81 -11.14
N ILE A 28 15.17 7.13 -12.43
CA ILE A 28 16.12 6.54 -13.39
C ILE A 28 17.57 6.88 -13.03
N LEU A 29 17.85 8.13 -12.63
CA LEU A 29 19.20 8.55 -12.24
C LEU A 29 19.68 7.87 -10.94
N ILE A 30 18.79 7.65 -9.97
CA ILE A 30 19.12 6.85 -8.77
C ILE A 30 19.47 5.41 -9.16
N PHE A 31 18.82 4.86 -10.20
CA PHE A 31 19.10 3.51 -10.71
C PHE A 31 20.41 3.41 -11.50
N ILE A 32 20.78 4.41 -12.30
CA ILE A 32 22.04 4.40 -13.09
C ILE A 32 23.28 4.35 -12.19
N PHE A 33 23.20 4.89 -10.97
CA PHE A 33 24.30 4.85 -9.99
C PHE A 33 24.26 3.65 -9.03
N TRP A 34 23.34 2.71 -9.22
CA TRP A 34 23.14 1.58 -8.30
C TRP A 34 23.38 0.23 -8.99
N THR A 35 24.63 0.01 -9.38
CA THR A 35 25.18 -1.33 -9.56
C THR A 35 26.15 -1.60 -8.42
N ASP A 36 25.95 -2.74 -7.74
CA ASP A 36 26.86 -3.39 -6.79
C ASP A 36 26.70 -3.08 -5.30
N VAL A 37 25.67 -3.69 -4.68
CA VAL A 37 25.87 -4.36 -3.38
C VAL A 37 25.19 -5.74 -3.41
N PRO A 38 25.88 -6.81 -3.85
CA PRO A 38 25.34 -8.15 -3.73
C PRO A 38 25.44 -8.61 -2.28
N LEU A 39 24.32 -8.65 -1.57
CA LEU A 39 24.24 -9.36 -0.29
C LEU A 39 24.43 -10.87 -0.58
N LYS A 40 25.51 -11.46 -0.04
CA LYS A 40 25.76 -12.91 -0.17
C LYS A 40 24.58 -13.75 0.36
N PRO A 41 24.25 -14.89 -0.27
CA PRO A 41 23.27 -15.82 0.28
C PRO A 41 23.86 -16.54 1.50
N SER A 42 23.15 -16.48 2.63
CA SER A 42 23.42 -17.32 3.81
C SER A 42 22.31 -18.36 3.92
N SER A 43 22.69 -19.63 4.14
CA SER A 43 21.85 -20.82 4.01
C SER A 43 21.01 -21.16 5.25
N SER A 44 20.96 -20.31 6.27
CA SER A 44 20.13 -20.55 7.46
C SER A 44 19.20 -19.37 7.75
N CYS A 45 17.90 -19.61 7.56
CA CYS A 45 16.85 -18.74 8.06
C CYS A 45 16.81 -18.82 9.59
N GLN A 46 17.32 -17.81 10.27
CA GLN A 46 17.07 -17.62 11.70
C GLN A 46 15.90 -16.66 11.89
N GLN A 47 14.97 -17.02 12.77
CA GLN A 47 13.90 -16.11 13.22
C GLN A 47 14.54 -14.98 14.02
N VAL A 48 14.43 -13.73 13.56
CA VAL A 48 14.98 -12.58 14.27
C VAL A 48 13.99 -11.41 14.37
N ASN A 49 14.05 -10.85 15.58
CA ASN A 49 13.46 -9.71 16.28
C ASN A 49 12.56 -8.66 15.59
N ILE A 50 11.69 -8.09 16.42
CA ILE A 50 10.49 -7.28 16.15
C ILE A 50 10.81 -5.85 15.68
N TYR A 51 12.10 -5.53 15.53
CA TYR A 51 12.58 -4.18 15.20
C TYR A 51 13.73 -4.28 14.21
N GLY A 52 13.40 -4.66 12.97
CA GLY A 52 14.36 -4.90 11.90
C GLY A 52 15.48 -3.87 11.88
N LYS A 53 16.70 -4.31 12.24
CA LYS A 53 17.89 -3.58 11.86
C LYS A 53 18.00 -3.69 10.33
N ILE A 54 18.44 -2.62 9.67
CA ILE A 54 18.65 -2.54 8.21
C ILE A 54 19.60 -3.68 7.70
N ASN A 55 20.31 -4.37 8.60
CA ASN A 55 21.23 -5.46 8.31
C ASN A 55 20.75 -6.86 8.74
N GLU A 56 19.50 -7.04 9.16
CA GLU A 56 18.98 -8.37 9.51
C GLU A 56 18.53 -9.13 8.25
N GLN A 57 18.97 -10.39 8.15
CA GLN A 57 18.68 -11.24 7.00
C GLN A 57 17.18 -11.57 6.96
N ARG A 58 16.52 -11.26 5.82
CA ARG A 58 15.12 -11.61 5.56
C ARG A 58 15.00 -13.00 4.95
N CYS A 59 13.89 -13.68 5.25
CA CYS A 59 13.46 -14.91 4.59
C CYS A 59 12.10 -14.73 3.93
N TYR A 60 11.99 -15.20 2.69
CA TYR A 60 10.82 -14.99 1.83
C TYR A 60 10.10 -16.32 1.49
N PRO A 61 8.76 -16.37 1.39
CA PRO A 61 7.84 -15.23 1.51
C PRO A 61 7.82 -14.61 2.90
N LEU A 62 7.94 -13.28 2.94
CA LEU A 62 7.99 -12.48 4.17
C LEU A 62 6.59 -11.94 4.43
N LEU A 63 6.01 -12.29 5.58
CA LEU A 63 4.76 -11.70 6.05
C LEU A 63 5.05 -10.47 6.88
N ILE A 64 4.31 -9.40 6.63
CA ILE A 64 4.37 -8.17 7.39
C ILE A 64 2.96 -7.77 7.80
N ASN A 65 2.78 -7.50 9.08
CA ASN A 65 1.53 -7.01 9.63
C ASN A 65 1.79 -5.80 10.55
N PHE A 66 0.73 -5.09 10.88
CA PHE A 66 0.80 -3.87 11.68
C PHE A 66 -0.31 -3.86 12.73
N ALA A 67 0.07 -3.50 13.96
CA ALA A 67 -0.85 -3.21 15.04
C ALA A 67 -0.22 -2.14 15.94
N ASP A 68 -1.00 -1.14 16.33
CA ASP A 68 -0.53 -0.05 17.18
C ASP A 68 -1.54 0.17 18.30
N GLU A 69 -1.07 0.13 19.54
CA GLU A 69 -1.85 0.29 20.78
C GLU A 69 -3.04 -0.68 20.98
N CYS A 70 -3.32 -1.59 20.04
CA CYS A 70 -4.38 -2.60 20.11
C CYS A 70 -3.96 -3.91 19.41
N CYS A 71 -4.85 -4.91 19.46
CA CYS A 71 -4.91 -5.96 18.46
C CYS A 71 -3.66 -6.84 18.38
N THR A 72 -2.88 -6.89 19.47
CA THR A 72 -1.60 -7.62 19.55
C THR A 72 -1.81 -9.13 19.42
N GLN A 73 -2.88 -9.67 20.02
CA GLN A 73 -3.21 -11.09 19.89
C GLN A 73 -3.51 -11.44 18.43
N SER A 74 -4.39 -10.69 17.76
CA SER A 74 -4.65 -10.92 16.33
C SER A 74 -3.37 -10.79 15.49
N GLN A 75 -2.49 -9.83 15.80
CA GLN A 75 -1.19 -9.67 15.13
C GLN A 75 -0.28 -10.89 15.30
N GLU A 76 -0.27 -11.50 16.49
CA GLU A 76 0.45 -12.73 16.79
C GLU A 76 -0.15 -13.94 16.06
N ASP A 77 -1.48 -14.07 16.08
CA ASP A 77 -2.20 -15.15 15.43
C ASP A 77 -2.05 -15.10 13.90
N ASN A 78 -2.06 -13.91 13.31
CA ASN A 78 -1.74 -13.68 11.90
C ASN A 78 -0.34 -14.20 11.55
N CYS A 79 0.68 -13.89 12.37
CA CYS A 79 2.02 -14.43 12.17
C CYS A 79 2.08 -15.95 12.36
N ALA A 80 1.49 -16.48 13.42
CA ALA A 80 1.53 -17.89 13.75
C ALA A 80 0.87 -18.74 12.65
N THR A 81 -0.31 -18.31 12.19
CA THR A 81 -1.01 -18.97 11.09
C THR A 81 -0.26 -18.79 9.76
N GLY A 82 0.28 -17.61 9.46
CA GLY A 82 1.08 -17.39 8.27
C GLY A 82 2.29 -18.33 8.19
N LEU A 83 3.07 -18.43 9.27
CA LEU A 83 4.22 -19.32 9.37
C LEU A 83 3.83 -20.80 9.20
N ARG A 84 2.68 -21.20 9.74
CA ARG A 84 2.12 -22.55 9.55
C ARG A 84 1.77 -22.83 8.08
N PHE A 85 1.38 -21.81 7.31
CA PHE A 85 0.85 -21.94 5.96
C PHE A 85 1.72 -21.26 4.88
N GLY A 86 3.03 -21.53 4.93
CA GLY A 86 3.94 -21.30 3.80
C GLY A 86 4.77 -20.02 3.86
N ILE A 87 4.49 -19.10 4.80
CA ILE A 87 5.37 -17.96 5.09
C ILE A 87 6.67 -18.45 5.74
N LYS A 88 7.81 -17.85 5.39
CA LYS A 88 9.12 -18.21 5.96
C LYS A 88 9.52 -17.33 7.14
N GLN A 89 9.09 -16.07 7.15
CA GLN A 89 9.32 -15.14 8.25
C GLN A 89 8.13 -14.21 8.40
N CYS A 90 7.78 -13.87 9.64
CA CYS A 90 6.80 -12.84 9.93
C CYS A 90 7.45 -11.68 10.69
N VAL A 91 7.12 -10.45 10.30
CA VAL A 91 7.56 -9.21 10.95
C VAL A 91 6.33 -8.47 11.43
N ARG A 92 6.29 -8.22 12.74
CA ARG A 92 5.24 -7.47 13.41
C ARG A 92 5.68 -6.04 13.60
N LEU A 93 4.93 -5.10 13.03
CA LEU A 93 5.24 -3.67 13.09
C LEU A 93 4.20 -2.89 13.90
N ASN A 94 4.60 -1.71 14.34
CA ASN A 94 3.78 -0.69 14.99
C ASN A 94 4.32 0.70 14.59
N MET A 95 3.81 1.79 15.17
CA MET A 95 4.21 3.15 14.79
C MET A 95 5.71 3.44 14.92
N ASN A 96 6.46 2.64 15.70
CA ASN A 96 7.92 2.78 15.80
C ASN A 96 8.66 2.54 14.47
N ILE A 97 7.99 1.98 13.46
CA ILE A 97 8.55 1.82 12.10
C ILE A 97 9.07 3.14 11.52
N PHE A 98 8.49 4.27 11.93
CA PHE A 98 8.88 5.60 11.46
C PHE A 98 10.04 6.23 12.22
N ASN A 99 10.44 5.72 13.39
CA ASN A 99 11.33 6.42 14.34
C ASN A 99 12.68 6.86 13.74
N LYS A 100 13.16 6.14 12.71
CA LYS A 100 14.42 6.45 12.02
C LYS A 100 14.24 7.36 10.79
N ASP A 101 13.02 7.52 10.29
CA ASP A 101 12.72 8.38 9.14
C ASP A 101 12.09 9.71 9.59
N LYS A 102 12.96 10.60 10.08
CA LYS A 102 12.57 11.95 10.51
C LYS A 102 11.97 12.79 9.37
N ILE A 103 12.32 12.49 8.12
CA ILE A 103 11.82 13.23 6.96
C ILE A 103 10.36 12.85 6.72
N PHE A 104 10.06 11.55 6.70
CA PHE A 104 8.70 11.04 6.56
C PHE A 104 7.80 11.56 7.69
N ILE A 105 8.25 11.49 8.94
CA ILE A 105 7.49 12.01 10.10
C ILE A 105 7.17 13.50 9.89
N ARG A 106 8.18 14.32 9.57
CA ARG A 106 8.00 15.77 9.42
C ARG A 106 7.06 16.11 8.26
N ARG A 107 7.19 15.41 7.12
CA ARG A 107 6.35 15.61 5.93
C ARG A 107 4.90 15.25 6.20
N ASN A 108 4.67 14.15 6.92
CA ASN A 108 3.34 13.59 7.16
C ASN A 108 2.82 13.88 8.57
N ARG A 109 3.36 14.90 9.24
CA ARG A 109 3.07 15.21 10.66
C ARG A 109 1.57 15.36 10.95
N GLU A 110 0.84 15.93 9.99
CA GLU A 110 -0.59 16.16 10.09
C GLU A 110 -1.34 14.83 9.98
N ILE A 111 -1.08 14.05 8.92
CA ILE A 111 -1.65 12.70 8.74
C ILE A 111 -1.38 11.85 9.99
N LEU A 112 -0.13 11.78 10.44
CA LEU A 112 0.29 10.97 11.60
C LEU A 112 -0.29 11.46 12.93
N SER A 113 -0.83 12.68 13.01
CA SER A 113 -1.50 13.19 14.21
C SER A 113 -2.92 12.65 14.38
N TYR A 114 -3.53 12.10 13.31
CA TYR A 114 -4.87 11.54 13.37
C TYR A 114 -4.88 10.14 13.98
N ARG A 115 -5.73 9.93 15.01
CA ARG A 115 -5.91 8.61 15.65
C ARG A 115 -6.52 7.56 14.72
N ARG A 116 -7.37 7.98 13.77
CA ARG A 116 -8.05 7.07 12.84
C ARG A 116 -7.01 6.31 12.02
N GLY A 117 -7.00 4.99 12.14
CA GLY A 117 -6.07 4.12 11.42
C GLY A 117 -4.58 4.39 11.70
N ALA A 118 -4.24 4.98 12.85
CA ALA A 118 -2.88 5.42 13.19
C ALA A 118 -2.25 6.27 12.07
N GLY A 119 -2.97 7.34 11.69
CA GLY A 119 -2.63 8.18 10.54
C GLY A 119 -3.18 7.67 9.22
N PHE A 120 -4.47 7.33 9.21
CA PHE A 120 -5.23 6.93 8.02
C PHE A 120 -4.55 5.81 7.22
N TRP A 121 -3.93 4.85 7.90
CA TRP A 121 -3.25 3.71 7.28
C TRP A 121 -2.11 4.09 6.32
N ILE A 122 -1.57 5.31 6.38
CA ILE A 122 -0.43 5.76 5.56
C ILE A 122 0.78 4.82 5.67
N TRP A 123 0.94 4.18 6.84
CA TRP A 123 1.98 3.21 7.13
C TRP A 123 1.95 2.00 6.20
N LYS A 124 0.81 1.61 5.62
CA LYS A 124 0.72 0.38 4.80
C LYS A 124 1.56 0.47 3.54
N ALA A 125 1.39 1.55 2.77
CA ALA A 125 2.18 1.81 1.58
C ALA A 125 3.66 2.06 1.94
N TYR A 126 3.93 2.74 3.06
CA TYR A 126 5.29 3.01 3.52
C TYR A 126 6.05 1.71 3.86
N ILE A 127 5.41 0.79 4.59
CA ILE A 127 6.00 -0.50 5.00
C ILE A 127 6.38 -1.31 3.75
N LEU A 128 5.45 -1.45 2.80
CA LEU A 128 5.72 -2.18 1.56
C LEU A 128 6.81 -1.50 0.74
N TRP A 129 6.80 -0.18 0.64
CA TRP A 129 7.82 0.58 -0.07
C TRP A 129 9.21 0.35 0.53
N HIS A 130 9.32 0.47 1.86
CA HIS A 130 10.55 0.27 2.61
C HIS A 130 11.08 -1.17 2.44
N GLU A 131 10.20 -2.17 2.52
CA GLU A 131 10.61 -3.57 2.45
C GLU A 131 10.96 -3.98 1.01
N LEU A 132 10.28 -3.43 0.00
CA LEU A 132 10.69 -3.57 -1.40
C LEU A 132 12.00 -2.85 -1.69
N TYR A 133 12.36 -1.78 -0.98
CA TYR A 133 13.64 -1.09 -1.16
C TYR A 133 14.83 -1.98 -0.76
N VAL A 134 14.68 -2.80 0.29
CA VAL A 134 15.74 -3.69 0.79
C VAL A 134 15.67 -5.12 0.23
N ALA A 135 14.54 -5.52 -0.33
CA ALA A 135 14.37 -6.84 -0.95
C ALA A 135 15.15 -6.98 -2.28
N ARG A 136 15.50 -8.21 -2.62
CA ARG A 136 16.14 -8.57 -3.90
C ARG A 136 15.09 -8.88 -4.94
N GLU A 137 15.45 -8.73 -6.21
CA GLU A 137 14.59 -9.11 -7.33
C GLU A 137 14.04 -10.54 -7.17
N GLY A 138 12.72 -10.68 -7.30
CA GLY A 138 12.03 -11.97 -7.15
C GLY A 138 11.57 -12.33 -5.74
N ASP A 139 12.04 -11.64 -4.69
CA ASP A 139 11.61 -11.85 -3.31
C ASP A 139 10.12 -11.54 -3.13
N ILE A 140 9.41 -12.29 -2.28
CA ILE A 140 7.95 -12.18 -2.11
C ILE A 140 7.61 -11.59 -0.75
N ILE A 141 6.94 -10.43 -0.77
CA ILE A 141 6.43 -9.77 0.42
C ILE A 141 4.91 -9.92 0.45
N VAL A 142 4.38 -10.35 1.58
CA VAL A 142 2.95 -10.44 1.87
C VAL A 142 2.65 -9.42 2.95
N TYR A 143 1.86 -8.40 2.63
CA TYR A 143 1.22 -7.60 3.67
C TYR A 143 -0.13 -8.23 4.02
N SER A 144 -0.46 -8.26 5.31
CA SER A 144 -1.76 -8.70 5.80
C SER A 144 -2.17 -7.90 7.04
N ASP A 145 -3.43 -7.46 7.09
CA ASP A 145 -4.03 -6.88 8.29
C ASP A 145 -3.99 -7.91 9.43
N SER A 146 -3.79 -7.44 10.66
CA SER A 146 -3.66 -8.30 11.84
C SER A 146 -4.90 -9.16 12.10
N ALA A 147 -6.09 -8.77 11.63
CA ALA A 147 -7.33 -9.52 11.80
C ALA A 147 -7.56 -10.62 10.72
N VAL A 148 -6.48 -11.06 10.06
CA VAL A 148 -6.53 -12.08 9.00
C VAL A 148 -5.78 -13.31 9.47
N HIS A 149 -6.44 -14.47 9.45
CA HIS A 149 -5.81 -15.76 9.73
C HIS A 149 -5.56 -16.52 8.43
N PHE A 150 -4.39 -17.12 8.30
CA PHE A 150 -4.11 -18.03 7.20
C PHE A 150 -4.73 -19.40 7.53
N ILE A 151 -5.49 -19.97 6.59
CA ILE A 151 -6.14 -21.28 6.77
C ILE A 151 -5.73 -22.30 5.69
N ALA A 152 -4.94 -21.87 4.71
CA ALA A 152 -4.35 -22.72 3.67
C ALA A 152 -3.03 -22.11 3.18
N ASP A 153 -2.23 -22.92 2.48
CA ASP A 153 -0.89 -22.56 2.00
C ASP A 153 -0.91 -21.33 1.08
N ILE A 154 -0.20 -20.27 1.48
CA ILE A 154 -0.06 -19.02 0.72
C ILE A 154 0.56 -19.23 -0.67
N ASN A 155 1.32 -20.30 -0.86
CA ASN A 155 1.95 -20.61 -2.14
C ASN A 155 0.91 -20.81 -3.26
N LEU A 156 -0.33 -21.19 -2.92
CA LEU A 156 -1.44 -21.26 -3.86
C LEU A 156 -1.72 -19.90 -4.53
N LEU A 157 -1.62 -18.79 -3.78
CA LEU A 157 -1.70 -17.44 -4.35
C LEU A 157 -0.41 -17.04 -5.05
N VAL A 158 0.76 -17.38 -4.49
CA VAL A 158 2.06 -17.09 -5.11
C VAL A 158 2.16 -17.68 -6.52
N THR A 159 1.55 -18.83 -6.79
CA THR A 159 1.56 -19.42 -8.14
C THR A 159 0.93 -18.52 -9.20
N LEU A 160 -0.01 -17.65 -8.82
CA LEU A 160 -0.68 -16.70 -9.73
C LEU A 160 0.28 -15.60 -10.21
N MET A 161 1.33 -15.34 -9.43
CA MET A 161 2.33 -14.32 -9.72
C MET A 161 3.22 -14.65 -10.92
N LYS A 162 3.06 -15.84 -11.52
CA LYS A 162 3.64 -16.16 -12.84
C LYS A 162 3.11 -15.22 -13.94
N LYS A 163 2.00 -14.51 -13.69
CA LYS A 163 1.34 -13.63 -14.67
C LYS A 163 1.47 -12.13 -14.34
N GLN A 164 1.82 -11.79 -13.10
CA GLN A 164 2.00 -10.40 -12.64
C GLN A 164 2.70 -10.39 -11.27
N ASP A 165 3.45 -9.33 -10.96
CA ASP A 165 4.22 -9.25 -9.71
C ASP A 165 3.43 -8.73 -8.51
N ILE A 166 2.25 -8.14 -8.73
CA ILE A 166 1.43 -7.54 -7.68
C ILE A 166 0.08 -8.25 -7.68
N LEU A 167 -0.25 -8.97 -6.61
CA LEU A 167 -1.58 -9.55 -6.42
C LEU A 167 -2.41 -8.67 -5.51
N VAL A 168 -3.45 -8.12 -6.11
CA VAL A 168 -4.51 -7.35 -5.47
C VAL A 168 -5.84 -8.07 -5.71
N PHE A 169 -6.79 -7.83 -4.81
CA PHE A 169 -8.05 -8.55 -4.80
C PHE A 169 -9.22 -7.58 -4.91
N LYS A 170 -10.26 -7.97 -5.65
CA LYS A 170 -11.48 -7.17 -5.80
C LYS A 170 -12.39 -7.38 -4.60
N GLN A 171 -13.01 -6.30 -4.13
CA GLN A 171 -14.17 -6.37 -3.25
C GLN A 171 -15.35 -7.00 -4.00
N THR A 172 -16.23 -7.65 -3.27
CA THR A 172 -17.42 -8.33 -3.82
C THR A 172 -18.69 -7.51 -3.69
N ASN A 173 -18.75 -6.58 -2.72
CA ASN A 173 -19.97 -5.83 -2.39
C ASN A 173 -19.82 -4.30 -2.40
N HIS A 174 -18.63 -3.76 -2.67
CA HIS A 174 -18.36 -2.32 -2.60
C HIS A 174 -17.90 -1.77 -3.94
N SER A 175 -18.59 -0.74 -4.46
CA SER A 175 -18.18 0.04 -5.61
C SER A 175 -17.24 1.19 -5.20
N GLU A 176 -16.49 1.73 -6.14
CA GLU A 176 -15.64 2.90 -5.87
C GLU A 176 -16.47 4.17 -5.63
N CYS A 177 -17.54 4.43 -6.39
CA CYS A 177 -18.38 5.62 -6.20
C CYS A 177 -18.95 5.74 -4.78
N ALA A 178 -19.29 4.60 -4.16
CA ALA A 178 -19.82 4.56 -2.81
C ALA A 178 -18.74 4.70 -1.73
N TYR A 179 -17.49 4.35 -2.05
CA TYR A 179 -16.44 4.16 -1.04
C TYR A 179 -15.15 4.95 -1.27
N THR A 180 -15.14 5.85 -2.26
CA THR A 180 -13.97 6.65 -2.62
C THR A 180 -14.36 8.12 -2.75
N LYS A 181 -13.70 8.95 -1.96
CA LYS A 181 -13.87 10.40 -1.99
C LYS A 181 -13.44 10.95 -3.35
N ARG A 182 -14.20 11.91 -3.88
CA ARG A 182 -14.01 12.39 -5.25
C ARG A 182 -12.68 13.09 -5.51
N ASP A 183 -12.14 13.80 -4.52
CA ASP A 183 -10.80 14.36 -4.64
C ASP A 183 -9.73 13.29 -4.93
N ALA A 184 -9.89 12.06 -4.40
CA ALA A 184 -8.98 10.96 -4.71
C ALA A 184 -9.07 10.56 -6.20
N PHE A 185 -10.28 10.47 -6.76
CA PHE A 185 -10.44 10.22 -8.20
C PHE A 185 -9.79 11.34 -9.03
N ILE A 186 -10.01 12.60 -8.67
CA ILE A 186 -9.48 13.75 -9.42
C ILE A 186 -7.94 13.74 -9.37
N LEU A 187 -7.34 13.61 -8.18
CA LEU A 187 -5.88 13.59 -8.01
C LEU A 187 -5.22 12.45 -8.75
N LEU A 188 -5.86 11.29 -8.78
CA LEU A 188 -5.34 10.13 -9.50
C LEU A 188 -5.74 10.13 -10.97
N ASN A 189 -6.34 11.20 -11.52
CA ASN A 189 -6.81 11.26 -12.90
C ASN A 189 -7.71 10.06 -13.28
N ALA A 190 -8.72 9.82 -12.43
CA ALA A 190 -9.61 8.67 -12.46
C ALA A 190 -11.09 9.07 -12.22
N ASP A 191 -11.45 10.35 -12.35
CA ASP A 191 -12.83 10.86 -12.24
C ASP A 191 -13.63 10.58 -13.52
N THR A 192 -13.66 9.31 -13.95
CA THR A 192 -14.39 8.84 -15.15
C THR A 192 -15.22 7.59 -14.84
N PRO A 193 -16.30 7.32 -15.60
CA PRO A 193 -17.20 6.20 -15.34
C PRO A 193 -16.52 4.83 -15.21
N GLU A 194 -15.43 4.61 -15.95
CA GLU A 194 -14.63 3.36 -15.92
C GLU A 194 -14.09 3.04 -14.52
N TYR A 195 -13.61 4.05 -13.79
CA TYR A 195 -13.10 3.88 -12.44
C TYR A 195 -14.21 4.00 -11.41
N VAL A 196 -15.07 5.01 -11.56
CA VAL A 196 -16.09 5.40 -10.59
C VAL A 196 -17.13 4.29 -10.36
N HIS A 197 -17.62 3.64 -11.43
CA HIS A 197 -18.64 2.60 -11.32
C HIS A 197 -18.05 1.19 -11.22
N SER A 198 -16.74 1.06 -11.04
CA SER A 198 -16.09 -0.24 -10.87
C SER A 198 -16.13 -0.73 -9.43
N MET A 199 -15.96 -2.03 -9.23
CA MET A 199 -15.77 -2.61 -7.91
C MET A 199 -14.48 -2.10 -7.26
N ALA A 200 -14.52 -1.83 -5.97
CA ALA A 200 -13.35 -1.47 -5.18
C ALA A 200 -12.34 -2.63 -5.06
N SER A 201 -11.13 -2.33 -4.61
CA SER A 201 -10.15 -3.34 -4.23
C SER A 201 -10.12 -3.54 -2.71
N ILE A 202 -9.58 -4.67 -2.28
CA ILE A 202 -9.31 -4.99 -0.88
C ILE A 202 -7.90 -4.47 -0.55
N ALA A 203 -7.72 -3.84 0.62
CA ALA A 203 -6.42 -3.43 1.13
C ALA A 203 -5.98 -4.21 2.38
N SER A 204 -6.76 -5.20 2.81
CA SER A 204 -6.44 -6.03 3.98
C SER A 204 -5.33 -7.04 3.75
N TYR A 205 -4.99 -7.32 2.49
CA TYR A 205 -3.82 -8.11 2.14
C TYR A 205 -3.41 -7.81 0.70
N ILE A 206 -2.12 -7.82 0.45
CA ILE A 206 -1.50 -7.63 -0.85
C ILE A 206 -0.24 -8.47 -0.90
N ILE A 207 -0.01 -9.15 -2.03
CA ILE A 207 1.18 -9.98 -2.24
C ILE A 207 1.99 -9.34 -3.35
N VAL A 208 3.26 -9.07 -3.09
CA VAL A 208 4.13 -8.33 -3.99
C VAL A 208 5.43 -9.10 -4.18
N ARG A 209 5.80 -9.35 -5.43
CA ARG A 209 7.11 -9.86 -5.81
C ARG A 209 7.95 -8.65 -6.12
N LYS A 210 9.13 -8.54 -5.53
CA LYS A 210 10.05 -7.46 -5.83
C LYS A 210 10.42 -7.49 -7.31
N SER A 211 10.05 -6.41 -7.98
CA SER A 211 10.44 -6.05 -9.33
C SER A 211 10.46 -4.54 -9.48
N ILE A 212 10.92 -4.04 -10.62
CA ILE A 212 10.84 -2.60 -10.92
C ILE A 212 9.40 -2.11 -10.92
N ASP A 213 8.49 -2.86 -11.55
CA ASP A 213 7.07 -2.49 -11.67
C ASP A 213 6.40 -2.47 -10.30
N SER A 214 6.67 -3.48 -9.46
CA SER A 214 6.09 -3.52 -8.13
C SER A 214 6.61 -2.42 -7.21
N PHE A 215 7.89 -2.07 -7.32
CA PHE A 215 8.46 -0.95 -6.58
C PHE A 215 7.88 0.39 -7.02
N LEU A 216 7.70 0.61 -8.34
CA LEU A 216 7.09 1.83 -8.88
C LEU A 216 5.61 1.95 -8.46
N PHE A 217 4.84 0.86 -8.57
CA PHE A 217 3.45 0.83 -8.14
C PHE A 217 3.28 1.21 -6.67
N VAL A 218 4.05 0.59 -5.78
CA VAL A 218 3.99 0.89 -4.34
C VAL A 218 4.51 2.30 -4.03
N SER A 219 5.49 2.79 -4.78
CA SER A 219 5.97 4.18 -4.66
C SER A 219 4.89 5.20 -5.04
N GLU A 220 4.11 4.94 -6.09
CA GLU A 220 2.94 5.76 -6.44
C GLU A 220 1.87 5.69 -5.34
N TRP A 221 1.57 4.50 -4.83
CA TRP A 221 0.62 4.34 -3.73
C TRP A 221 1.04 5.14 -2.49
N LEU A 222 2.31 5.07 -2.11
CA LEU A 222 2.86 5.87 -1.02
C LEU A 222 2.82 7.37 -1.33
N THR A 223 3.05 7.78 -2.58
CA THR A 223 3.01 9.19 -2.98
C THR A 223 1.61 9.77 -2.80
N TYR A 224 0.58 9.12 -3.32
CA TYR A 224 -0.80 9.59 -3.16
C TYR A 224 -1.31 9.43 -1.72
N SER A 225 -0.83 8.43 -0.97
CA SER A 225 -1.18 8.29 0.45
C SER A 225 -0.59 9.41 1.32
N GLN A 226 0.40 10.17 0.83
CA GLN A 226 0.95 11.34 1.53
C GLN A 226 0.21 12.65 1.21
N ASP A 227 -0.87 12.61 0.41
CA ASP A 227 -1.71 13.78 0.12
C ASP A 227 -3.00 13.73 0.95
N ASN A 228 -3.18 14.69 1.87
CA ASN A 228 -4.35 14.76 2.74
C ASN A 228 -5.67 14.68 1.98
N ARG A 229 -5.73 15.31 0.80
CA ARG A 229 -6.94 15.39 -0.02
C ARG A 229 -7.32 14.02 -0.58
N ALA A 230 -6.34 13.17 -0.89
CA ALA A 230 -6.57 11.81 -1.35
C ALA A 230 -6.78 10.82 -0.19
N LEU A 231 -6.02 10.96 0.90
CA LEU A 231 -5.99 9.96 1.96
C LEU A 231 -7.08 10.16 3.02
N THR A 232 -7.35 11.38 3.47
CA THR A 232 -8.09 11.65 4.72
C THR A 232 -9.60 11.88 4.51
N ASP A 233 -10.33 12.03 5.61
CA ASP A 233 -11.75 12.41 5.64
C ASP A 233 -12.00 13.92 5.45
N GLU A 234 -10.98 14.73 5.15
CA GLU A 234 -11.16 16.16 4.87
C GLU A 234 -12.18 16.38 3.73
N PRO A 235 -12.97 17.47 3.76
CA PRO A 235 -13.90 17.80 2.68
C PRO A 235 -13.21 17.90 1.31
N ASN A 236 -13.96 17.65 0.23
CA ASN A 236 -13.43 17.86 -1.11
C ASN A 236 -13.05 19.33 -1.32
N VAL A 237 -11.88 19.57 -1.89
CA VAL A 237 -11.33 20.90 -2.20
C VAL A 237 -11.04 21.09 -3.69
N LEU A 238 -11.23 20.07 -4.53
CA LEU A 238 -10.96 20.14 -5.98
C LEU A 238 -12.20 20.51 -6.82
N GLY A 239 -13.16 21.20 -6.21
CA GLY A 239 -14.28 21.83 -6.91
C GLY A 239 -15.41 20.88 -7.32
N LYS A 240 -15.41 19.63 -6.84
CA LYS A 240 -16.51 18.70 -7.08
C LYS A 240 -17.01 18.03 -5.79
N ALA A 241 -18.33 17.98 -5.61
CA ALA A 241 -18.95 17.18 -4.57
C ALA A 241 -18.76 15.68 -4.86
N ASN A 242 -18.82 14.86 -3.80
CA ASN A 242 -18.87 13.40 -3.96
C ASN A 242 -20.05 12.98 -4.84
N TYR A 243 -19.97 11.77 -5.39
CA TYR A 243 -21.08 11.16 -6.12
C TYR A 243 -22.26 10.90 -5.19
N ASP A 244 -23.48 10.85 -5.73
CA ASP A 244 -24.71 10.70 -4.95
C ASP A 244 -24.72 9.38 -4.15
N GLU A 245 -24.05 8.34 -4.68
CA GLU A 245 -23.91 7.04 -4.02
C GLU A 245 -22.87 7.02 -2.89
N PHE A 246 -22.09 8.10 -2.68
CA PHE A 246 -21.01 8.14 -1.71
C PHE A 246 -21.50 7.93 -0.28
N ILE A 247 -20.93 6.94 0.40
CA ILE A 247 -21.22 6.58 1.79
C ILE A 247 -20.10 7.06 2.70
N THR A 248 -18.86 6.66 2.41
CA THR A 248 -17.69 6.98 3.23
C THR A 248 -16.40 6.76 2.45
N HIS A 249 -15.30 7.43 2.84
CA HIS A 249 -14.01 7.19 2.21
C HIS A 249 -13.33 5.95 2.79
N ARG A 250 -12.63 5.18 1.95
CA ARG A 250 -11.82 4.02 2.36
C ARG A 250 -10.31 4.28 2.28
N HIS A 251 -9.91 5.55 2.24
CA HIS A 251 -8.54 6.01 2.49
C HIS A 251 -7.51 5.32 1.58
N ASP A 252 -6.52 4.63 2.15
CA ASP A 252 -5.47 3.94 1.40
C ASP A 252 -6.01 2.86 0.46
N GLN A 253 -7.14 2.22 0.81
CA GLN A 253 -7.80 1.22 -0.02
C GLN A 253 -8.34 1.83 -1.33
N SER A 254 -8.90 3.04 -1.26
CA SER A 254 -9.39 3.75 -2.45
C SER A 254 -8.25 4.08 -3.41
N ILE A 255 -7.13 4.55 -2.86
CA ILE A 255 -5.93 4.87 -3.64
C ILE A 255 -5.37 3.59 -4.31
N LEU A 256 -5.23 2.50 -3.53
CA LEU A 256 -4.82 1.19 -4.05
C LEU A 256 -5.75 0.70 -5.16
N GLY A 257 -7.06 0.86 -4.97
CA GLY A 257 -8.09 0.42 -5.91
C GLY A 257 -8.03 1.12 -7.25
N ILE A 258 -7.86 2.45 -7.24
CA ILE A 258 -7.67 3.26 -8.45
C ILE A 258 -6.36 2.88 -9.14
N LEU A 259 -5.24 2.83 -8.40
CA LEU A 259 -3.93 2.51 -8.98
C LEU A 259 -3.91 1.11 -9.61
N ALA A 260 -4.50 0.11 -8.95
CA ALA A 260 -4.59 -1.24 -9.51
C ALA A 260 -5.27 -1.26 -10.89
N LYS A 261 -6.26 -0.41 -11.13
CA LYS A 261 -6.95 -0.28 -12.42
C LYS A 261 -6.10 0.48 -13.43
N LYS A 262 -5.47 1.58 -13.03
CA LYS A 262 -4.57 2.36 -13.90
C LYS A 262 -3.40 1.52 -14.42
N TRP A 263 -2.84 0.69 -13.54
CA TRP A 263 -1.77 -0.27 -13.86
C TRP A 263 -2.27 -1.54 -14.56
N LYS A 264 -3.58 -1.62 -14.85
CA LYS A 264 -4.23 -2.77 -15.52
C LYS A 264 -3.93 -4.11 -14.85
N LEU A 265 -3.77 -4.10 -13.53
CA LEU A 265 -3.52 -5.32 -12.76
C LEU A 265 -4.77 -6.21 -12.80
N ARG A 266 -4.56 -7.52 -12.97
CA ARG A 266 -5.65 -8.47 -12.74
C ARG A 266 -5.97 -8.47 -11.25
N ARG A 267 -7.19 -8.08 -10.91
CA ARG A 267 -7.72 -8.14 -9.54
C ARG A 267 -8.44 -9.46 -9.35
N TYR A 268 -7.87 -10.34 -8.55
CA TYR A 268 -8.46 -11.66 -8.27
C TYR A 268 -9.63 -11.53 -7.30
N THR A 269 -10.53 -12.51 -7.29
CA THR A 269 -11.58 -12.61 -6.28
C THR A 269 -10.98 -12.69 -4.88
N ASP A 270 -11.65 -12.10 -3.89
CA ASP A 270 -11.31 -12.19 -2.48
C ASP A 270 -10.93 -13.64 -2.05
N PRO A 271 -9.70 -13.90 -1.56
CA PRO A 271 -9.25 -15.21 -1.09
C PRO A 271 -9.72 -15.58 0.31
N SER A 272 -10.55 -14.75 0.94
CA SER A 272 -11.19 -15.03 2.22
C SER A 272 -12.57 -15.67 2.08
N GLN A 273 -13.25 -15.89 3.21
CA GLN A 273 -14.62 -16.37 3.26
C GLN A 273 -15.61 -15.45 2.52
N PHE A 274 -15.29 -14.15 2.39
CA PHE A 274 -16.14 -13.19 1.68
C PHE A 274 -16.12 -13.35 0.16
N GLY A 275 -15.18 -14.12 -0.38
CA GLY A 275 -15.09 -14.46 -1.80
C GLY A 275 -15.51 -15.87 -2.17
N GLU A 276 -15.96 -16.70 -1.21
CA GLU A 276 -16.27 -18.11 -1.43
C GLU A 276 -17.36 -18.35 -2.47
N ASN A 277 -18.36 -17.48 -2.54
CA ASN A 277 -19.47 -17.58 -3.47
C ASN A 277 -19.14 -17.10 -4.90
N TYR A 278 -17.89 -16.74 -5.18
CA TYR A 278 -17.47 -16.20 -6.47
C TYR A 278 -16.41 -17.09 -7.12
N SER A 279 -16.43 -17.17 -8.46
CA SER A 279 -15.45 -17.96 -9.21
C SER A 279 -14.02 -17.48 -8.94
N ARG A 280 -13.13 -18.44 -8.61
CA ARG A 280 -11.71 -18.21 -8.35
C ARG A 280 -10.88 -19.48 -8.57
N PRO A 281 -9.61 -19.35 -8.99
CA PRO A 281 -8.74 -20.49 -9.30
C PRO A 281 -8.01 -21.07 -8.07
N PHE A 282 -8.43 -20.72 -6.86
CA PHE A 282 -7.80 -21.12 -5.60
C PHE A 282 -8.87 -21.33 -4.51
N PRO A 283 -8.60 -22.16 -3.49
CA PRO A 283 -9.51 -22.33 -2.35
C PRO A 283 -9.50 -21.09 -1.44
N THR A 284 -10.31 -21.09 -0.38
CA THR A 284 -10.18 -20.07 0.68
C THR A 284 -8.80 -20.18 1.33
N ILE A 285 -8.05 -19.08 1.33
CA ILE A 285 -6.70 -18.98 1.90
C ILE A 285 -6.73 -18.25 3.24
N PHE A 286 -7.65 -17.29 3.36
CA PHE A 286 -7.75 -16.44 4.54
C PHE A 286 -9.08 -16.62 5.26
N TRP A 287 -9.07 -16.47 6.57
CA TRP A 287 -10.25 -16.16 7.35
C TRP A 287 -10.08 -14.78 7.94
N HIS A 288 -10.93 -13.84 7.53
CA HIS A 288 -10.83 -12.44 7.91
C HIS A 288 -11.88 -12.09 8.97
N HIS A 289 -11.47 -11.90 10.21
CA HIS A 289 -12.37 -11.49 11.29
C HIS A 289 -12.40 -9.98 11.47
N ARG A 290 -13.41 -9.50 12.19
CA ARG A 290 -13.58 -8.08 12.52
C ARG A 290 -13.68 -7.83 14.02
N SER A 291 -13.32 -8.82 14.84
CA SER A 291 -13.16 -8.60 16.27
C SER A 291 -11.99 -7.66 16.49
N LYS A 292 -12.20 -6.67 17.35
CA LYS A 292 -11.12 -5.98 18.03
C LYS A 292 -11.03 -6.73 19.35
N ASP A 293 -9.98 -7.53 19.52
CA ASP A 293 -9.67 -8.12 20.82
C ASP A 293 -9.43 -7.00 21.85
#